data_AF-A0A3M2CJC3-F1
#
_entry.id   AF-A0A3M2CJC3-F1
#
_cell.length_a   1.000
_cell.length_b   1.000
_cell.length_c   1.000
_cell.angle_alpha   90.00
_cell.angle_beta   90.00
_cell.angle_gamma   90.00
#
_symmetry.space_group_name_H-M   'P 1'
#
loop_
_entity.id
_entity.type
_entity.pdbx_description
1 polymer ?
#
loop_
_entity_poly.entity_id
_entity_poly.type
_entity_poly.pdbx_seq_one_letter_code
_entity_poly.pdbx_strand_id
1 'polypeptide(L)'
;AREVARILRAKGVAIATMPAVAASVAGLSVMSFGAESMNGVGGLGLGAGAAVLSWSLGLVYSVRHRTTQGAIGVAGAVLLIHVYMGLMPGFLVLVRREHPIWVLVWVLACVKLCDIGAYFTGTTIGRNKLIPWLSPGKTWEGLAGGLITSGVAGAVGAWWLSSSGIAAPTVLGGAAMGVLFGGLGQVGDLSASLLKRDAGVKDSGSSLPGFGGVLDLIDSPVLVAPVAFWALHGLAG
;
A
#
# COMPACT_ATOMS: atom_id res chain seq x y z
N ALA A 1 9.65 5.16 2.12
CA ALA A 1 9.89 6.54 2.62
C ALA A 1 10.90 7.32 1.79
N ARG A 2 12.17 6.87 1.64
CA ARG A 2 13.20 7.62 0.91
C ARG A 2 12.86 7.86 -0.57
N GLU A 3 12.29 6.85 -1.23
CA GLU A 3 11.86 6.93 -2.64
C GLU A 3 10.68 7.89 -2.81
N VAL A 4 9.66 7.82 -1.93
CA VAL A 4 8.56 8.80 -1.91
C VAL A 4 9.08 10.22 -1.69
N ALA A 5 10.03 10.42 -0.77
CA ALA A 5 10.67 11.72 -0.57
C ALA A 5 11.51 12.18 -1.77
N ARG A 6 12.01 11.26 -2.61
CA ARG A 6 12.70 11.59 -3.87
C ARG A 6 11.68 12.06 -4.91
N ILE A 7 10.56 11.36 -5.07
CA ILE A 7 9.45 11.74 -5.95
C ILE A 7 8.95 13.14 -5.60
N LEU A 8 8.69 13.41 -4.31
CA LEU A 8 8.20 14.71 -3.85
C LEU A 8 9.22 15.84 -4.08
N ARG A 9 10.53 15.55 -3.93
CA ARG A 9 11.59 16.51 -4.27
C ARG A 9 11.65 16.82 -5.77
N ALA A 10 11.43 15.83 -6.64
CA ALA A 10 11.37 16.05 -8.09
C ALA A 10 10.20 17.00 -8.47
N LYS A 11 9.11 16.99 -7.68
CA LYS A 11 7.99 17.93 -7.80
C LYS A 11 8.24 19.32 -7.20
N GLY A 12 9.40 19.56 -6.60
CA GLY A 12 9.75 20.84 -5.96
C GLY A 12 9.36 20.93 -4.47
N VAL A 13 8.92 19.85 -3.83
CA VAL A 13 8.71 19.83 -2.38
C VAL A 13 10.04 19.54 -1.67
N ALA A 14 10.61 20.56 -1.02
CA ALA A 14 11.93 20.51 -0.38
C ALA A 14 11.98 19.70 0.94
N ILE A 15 11.47 18.48 0.92
CA ILE A 15 11.48 17.56 2.07
C ILE A 15 12.84 16.86 2.23
N ALA A 16 13.41 16.91 3.43
CA ALA A 16 14.60 16.12 3.76
C ALA A 16 14.24 14.65 4.02
N THR A 17 15.24 13.78 3.83
CA THR A 17 15.05 12.33 4.02
C THR A 17 14.81 11.95 5.49
N MET A 18 15.40 12.68 6.44
CA MET A 18 15.25 12.39 7.87
C MET A 18 13.81 12.55 8.36
N PRO A 19 13.12 13.70 8.16
CA PRO A 19 11.70 13.85 8.50
C PRO A 19 10.81 12.78 7.86
N ALA A 20 11.06 12.44 6.59
CA ALA A 20 10.32 11.41 5.88
C ALA A 20 10.47 10.02 6.52
N VAL A 21 11.70 9.63 6.86
CA VAL A 21 11.96 8.33 7.53
C VAL A 21 11.35 8.32 8.93
N ALA A 22 11.56 9.38 9.71
CA ALA A 22 11.01 9.50 11.07
C ALA A 22 9.47 9.36 11.08
N ALA A 23 8.78 10.04 10.15
CA ALA A 23 7.34 9.95 10.02
C ALA A 23 6.84 8.55 9.64
N SER A 24 7.53 7.87 8.71
CA SER A 24 7.19 6.48 8.37
C SER A 24 7.40 5.50 9.53
N VAL A 25 8.49 5.66 10.28
CA VAL A 25 8.76 4.84 11.48
C VAL A 25 7.71 5.11 12.54
N ALA A 26 7.35 6.38 12.79
CA ALA A 26 6.31 6.73 13.74
C ALA A 26 4.96 6.06 13.39
N GLY A 27 4.55 6.11 12.12
CA GLY A 27 3.33 5.44 11.67
C GLY A 27 3.38 3.93 11.85
N LEU A 28 4.50 3.30 11.48
CA LEU A 28 4.68 1.86 11.64
C LEU A 28 4.70 1.44 13.13
N SER A 29 5.32 2.24 13.99
CA SER A 29 5.39 2.00 15.44
C SER A 29 4.02 2.09 16.10
N VAL A 30 3.15 3.02 15.66
CA VAL A 30 1.75 3.08 16.14
C VAL A 30 1.05 1.76 15.86
N MET A 31 1.16 1.23 14.65
CA MET A 31 0.54 -0.04 14.27
C MET A 31 1.20 -1.25 14.97
N SER A 32 2.49 -1.16 15.26
CA SER A 32 3.27 -2.26 15.85
C SER A 32 3.23 -2.31 17.38
N PHE A 33 2.90 -1.22 18.08
CA PHE A 33 2.96 -1.21 19.55
C PHE A 33 1.69 -0.63 20.19
N GLY A 34 0.98 0.25 19.48
CA GLY A 34 -0.23 0.90 19.98
C GLY A 34 -1.46 0.00 20.00
N ALA A 35 -1.54 -0.99 19.12
CA ALA A 35 -2.73 -1.82 18.95
C ALA A 35 -3.02 -2.77 20.13
N GLU A 36 -1.98 -3.27 20.83
CA GLU A 36 -2.14 -4.24 21.92
C GLU A 36 -2.17 -3.60 23.32
N SER A 37 -1.61 -2.39 23.47
CA SER A 37 -1.31 -1.80 24.77
C SER A 37 -2.38 -0.84 25.30
N MET A 38 -3.35 -0.45 24.46
CA MET A 38 -4.28 0.63 24.79
C MET A 38 -5.74 0.28 24.48
N ASN A 39 -6.65 0.84 25.28
CA ASN A 39 -8.06 0.85 24.96
C ASN A 39 -8.35 1.65 23.67
N GLY A 40 -9.56 1.53 23.11
CA GLY A 40 -9.90 2.15 21.82
C GLY A 40 -9.64 3.67 21.76
N VAL A 41 -9.90 4.40 22.85
CA VAL A 41 -9.63 5.84 22.94
C VAL A 41 -8.12 6.14 22.99
N GLY A 42 -7.35 5.34 23.73
CA GLY A 42 -5.90 5.46 23.81
C GLY A 42 -5.20 5.17 22.49
N GLY A 43 -5.61 4.10 21.80
CA GLY A 43 -5.11 3.78 20.46
C GLY A 43 -5.41 4.88 19.44
N LEU A 44 -6.63 5.41 19.44
CA LEU A 44 -7.00 6.57 18.62
C LEU A 44 -6.14 7.80 18.95
N GLY A 45 -5.93 8.07 20.24
CA GLY A 45 -5.08 9.16 20.72
C GLY A 45 -3.62 9.04 20.26
N LEU A 46 -3.03 7.84 20.34
CA LEU A 46 -1.68 7.58 19.82
C LEU A 46 -1.59 7.81 18.32
N GLY A 47 -2.54 7.26 17.54
CA GLY A 47 -2.55 7.40 16.09
C GLY A 47 -2.69 8.86 15.66
N ALA A 48 -3.68 9.56 16.21
CA ALA A 48 -3.89 10.98 15.94
C ALA A 48 -2.69 11.83 16.40
N GLY A 49 -2.14 11.55 17.58
CA GLY A 49 -0.95 12.22 18.11
C GLY A 49 0.28 12.03 17.22
N ALA A 50 0.54 10.81 16.75
CA ALA A 50 1.65 10.53 15.85
C ALA A 50 1.50 11.21 14.48
N ALA A 51 0.28 11.32 13.96
CA ALA A 51 -0.02 12.06 12.74
C ALA A 51 0.22 13.56 12.92
N VAL A 52 -0.24 14.14 14.04
CA VAL A 52 0.02 15.55 14.40
C VAL A 52 1.51 15.80 14.55
N LEU A 53 2.25 14.95 15.28
CA LEU A 53 3.70 15.07 15.42
C LEU A 53 4.44 14.98 14.08
N SER A 54 4.00 14.10 13.19
CA SER A 54 4.57 13.97 11.84
C SER A 54 4.33 15.24 11.02
N TRP A 55 3.12 15.80 11.06
CA TRP A 55 2.83 17.08 10.41
C TRP A 55 3.65 18.24 11.01
N SER A 56 3.72 18.33 12.34
CA SER A 56 4.52 19.33 13.06
C SER A 56 6.02 19.22 12.75
N LEU A 57 6.55 18.01 12.55
CA LEU A 57 7.94 17.79 12.15
C LEU A 57 8.26 18.46 10.81
N GLY A 58 7.32 18.45 9.86
CA GLY A 58 7.46 19.18 8.60
C GLY A 58 7.53 20.70 8.80
N LEU A 59 6.73 21.25 9.71
CA LEU A 59 6.77 22.67 10.05
C LEU A 59 8.07 23.07 10.77
N VAL A 60 8.49 22.28 11.77
CA VAL A 60 9.75 22.51 12.49
C VAL A 60 10.94 22.48 11.52
N TYR A 61 10.91 21.57 10.54
CA TYR A 61 11.90 21.55 9.48
C TYR A 61 11.92 22.86 8.69
N SER A 62 10.78 23.39 8.26
CA SER A 62 10.69 24.67 7.53
C SER A 62 11.16 25.86 8.37
N VAL A 63 10.78 25.92 9.65
CA VAL A 63 11.22 26.97 10.59
C VAL A 63 12.73 26.93 10.78
N ARG A 64 13.32 25.74 10.96
CA ARG A 64 14.78 25.57 11.11
C ARG A 64 15.55 26.05 9.89
N HIS A 65 14.99 25.86 8.70
CA HIS A 65 15.58 26.34 7.44
C HIS A 65 15.19 27.78 7.10
N ARG A 66 14.50 28.48 8.01
CA ARG A 66 14.11 29.89 7.89
C ARG A 66 13.37 30.19 6.57
N THR A 67 12.50 29.27 6.13
CA THR A 67 11.72 29.41 4.91
C THR A 67 10.22 29.25 5.17
N THR A 68 9.44 30.15 4.60
CA THR A 68 7.97 30.04 4.54
C THR A 68 7.50 29.45 3.22
N GLN A 69 8.32 29.52 2.17
CA GLN A 69 7.98 29.01 0.85
C GLN A 69 7.92 27.48 0.88
N GLY A 70 6.77 26.93 0.49
CA GLY A 70 6.55 25.48 0.41
C GLY A 70 6.38 24.78 1.77
N ALA A 71 6.27 25.51 2.89
CA ALA A 71 6.12 24.91 4.23
C ALA A 71 4.87 24.00 4.34
N ILE A 72 3.74 24.42 3.74
CA ILE A 72 2.52 23.60 3.64
C ILE A 72 2.80 22.31 2.86
N GLY A 73 3.52 22.41 1.75
CA GLY A 73 3.89 21.25 0.93
C GLY A 73 4.79 20.27 1.69
N VAL A 74 5.75 20.76 2.47
CA VAL A 74 6.61 19.91 3.30
C VAL A 74 5.82 19.23 4.42
N ALA A 75 4.98 19.97 5.16
CA ALA A 75 4.16 19.39 6.22
C ALA A 75 3.17 18.34 5.69
N GLY A 76 2.52 18.64 4.56
CA GLY A 76 1.66 17.70 3.84
C GLY A 76 2.42 16.47 3.33
N ALA A 77 3.63 16.65 2.80
CA ALA A 77 4.49 15.56 2.36
C ALA A 77 4.91 14.63 3.50
N VAL A 78 5.27 15.16 4.67
CA VAL A 78 5.63 14.34 5.83
C VAL A 78 4.42 13.53 6.31
N LEU A 79 3.23 14.15 6.36
CA LEU A 79 1.99 13.46 6.71
C LEU A 79 1.61 12.39 5.67
N LEU A 80 1.75 12.68 4.36
CA LEU A 80 1.54 11.71 3.30
C LEU A 80 2.45 10.50 3.48
N ILE A 81 3.75 10.71 3.77
CA ILE A 81 4.70 9.61 4.00
C ILE A 81 4.35 8.83 5.26
N HIS A 82 3.89 9.49 6.32
CA HIS A 82 3.41 8.83 7.53
C HIS A 82 2.28 7.83 7.22
N VAL A 83 1.26 8.29 6.48
CA VAL A 83 0.11 7.45 6.11
C VAL A 83 0.54 6.37 5.11
N TYR A 84 1.13 6.77 4.00
CA TYR A 84 1.40 5.90 2.85
C TYR A 84 2.51 4.88 3.11
N MET A 85 3.56 5.24 3.86
CA MET A 85 4.71 4.37 4.12
C MET A 85 4.83 3.90 5.57
N GLY A 86 4.01 4.41 6.48
CA GLY A 86 3.97 3.99 7.88
C GLY A 86 2.70 3.21 8.20
N LEU A 87 1.55 3.90 8.20
CA LEU A 87 0.27 3.32 8.61
C LEU A 87 -0.22 2.22 7.66
N MET A 88 -0.23 2.48 6.35
CA MET A 88 -0.77 1.54 5.36
C MET A 88 -0.02 0.19 5.35
N PRO A 89 1.32 0.12 5.21
CA PRO A 89 2.05 -1.14 5.38
C PRO A 89 1.93 -1.73 6.79
N GLY A 90 1.73 -0.89 7.82
CA GLY A 90 1.53 -1.33 9.19
C GLY A 90 0.32 -2.24 9.38
N PHE A 91 -0.72 -2.16 8.53
CA PHE A 91 -1.81 -3.12 8.54
C PHE A 91 -1.38 -4.55 8.16
N LEU A 92 -0.31 -4.74 7.38
CA LEU A 92 0.24 -6.08 7.14
C LEU A 92 0.84 -6.68 8.42
N VAL A 93 1.40 -5.84 9.28
CA VAL A 93 1.89 -6.25 10.61
C VAL A 93 0.70 -6.69 11.47
N LEU A 94 -0.40 -5.94 11.46
CA LEU A 94 -1.62 -6.31 12.19
C LEU A 94 -2.20 -7.64 11.69
N VAL A 95 -2.33 -7.83 10.37
CA VAL A 95 -2.78 -9.10 9.78
C VAL A 95 -1.89 -10.26 10.23
N ARG A 96 -0.57 -10.07 10.25
CA ARG A 96 0.36 -11.11 10.72
C ARG A 96 0.25 -11.41 12.21
N ARG A 97 -0.21 -10.47 13.04
CA ARG A 97 -0.39 -10.70 14.48
C ARG A 97 -1.68 -11.45 14.76
N GLU A 98 -2.76 -11.11 14.06
CA GLU A 98 -4.06 -11.76 14.24
C GLU A 98 -4.13 -13.12 13.55
N HIS A 99 -3.35 -13.34 12.49
CA HIS A 99 -3.42 -14.55 11.68
C HIS A 99 -2.05 -15.22 11.44
N PRO A 100 -2.03 -16.54 11.17
CA PRO A 100 -0.83 -17.24 10.74
C PRO A 100 -0.20 -16.60 9.49
N ILE A 101 1.11 -16.77 9.33
CA ILE A 101 1.87 -16.23 8.19
C ILE A 101 1.27 -16.60 6.83
N TRP A 102 0.64 -17.77 6.73
CA TRP A 102 0.01 -18.25 5.51
C TRP A 102 -1.17 -17.39 5.04
N VAL A 103 -1.89 -16.74 5.95
CA VAL A 103 -2.96 -15.79 5.59
C VAL A 103 -2.37 -14.54 4.96
N LEU A 104 -1.26 -14.02 5.51
CA LEU A 104 -0.54 -12.89 4.90
C LEU A 104 0.00 -13.26 3.51
N VAL A 105 0.59 -14.45 3.37
CA VAL A 105 1.06 -14.96 2.07
C VAL A 105 -0.10 -15.06 1.08
N TRP A 106 -1.26 -15.54 1.52
CA TRP A 106 -2.46 -15.61 0.69
C TRP A 106 -2.95 -14.24 0.21
N VAL A 107 -2.98 -13.23 1.08
CA VAL A 107 -3.32 -11.84 0.70
C VAL A 107 -2.35 -11.33 -0.37
N LEU A 108 -1.04 -11.47 -0.14
CA LEU A 108 -0.01 -11.03 -1.09
C LEU A 108 -0.09 -11.80 -2.41
N ALA A 109 -0.40 -13.10 -2.35
CA ALA A 109 -0.57 -13.95 -3.52
C ALA A 109 -1.75 -13.47 -4.38
N CYS A 110 -2.89 -13.11 -3.78
CA CYS A 110 -4.03 -12.54 -4.52
C CYS A 110 -3.60 -11.30 -5.32
N VAL A 111 -2.95 -10.33 -4.65
CA VAL A 111 -2.48 -9.10 -5.28
C VAL A 111 -1.50 -9.38 -6.42
N LYS A 112 -0.48 -10.21 -6.18
CA LYS A 112 0.55 -10.49 -7.18
C LYS A 112 0.06 -11.35 -8.33
N LEU A 113 -0.84 -12.29 -8.07
CA LEU A 113 -1.48 -13.07 -9.13
C LEU A 113 -2.46 -12.20 -9.95
N CYS A 114 -3.04 -11.15 -9.36
CA CYS A 114 -3.78 -10.15 -10.13
C CYS A 114 -2.87 -9.42 -11.14
N ASP A 115 -1.68 -8.98 -10.70
CA ASP A 115 -0.72 -8.29 -11.57
C ASP A 115 -0.24 -9.20 -12.71
N ILE A 116 0.07 -10.46 -12.38
CA ILE A 116 0.48 -11.48 -13.36
C ILE A 116 -0.67 -11.78 -14.34
N GLY A 117 -1.88 -12.02 -13.84
CA GLY A 117 -3.06 -12.28 -14.66
C GLY A 117 -3.34 -11.11 -15.60
N ALA A 118 -3.29 -9.88 -15.09
CA ALA A 118 -3.51 -8.68 -15.89
C ALA A 118 -2.44 -8.45 -16.95
N TYR A 119 -1.18 -8.78 -16.64
CA TYR A 119 -0.10 -8.73 -17.62
C TYR A 119 -0.33 -9.74 -18.75
N PHE A 120 -0.61 -11.00 -18.43
CA PHE A 120 -0.80 -12.04 -19.44
C PHE A 120 -2.05 -11.81 -20.30
N THR A 121 -3.21 -11.53 -19.70
CA THR A 121 -4.42 -11.25 -20.49
C THR A 121 -4.32 -9.91 -21.23
N GLY A 122 -3.71 -8.90 -20.61
CA GLY A 122 -3.53 -7.59 -21.23
C GLY A 122 -2.60 -7.61 -22.43
N THR A 123 -1.56 -8.47 -22.44
CA THR A 123 -0.63 -8.60 -23.57
C THR A 123 -1.15 -9.53 -24.67
N THR A 124 -1.91 -10.57 -24.32
CA THR A 124 -2.40 -11.56 -25.30
C THR A 124 -3.68 -11.15 -26.01
N ILE A 125 -4.65 -10.59 -25.27
CA ILE A 125 -5.99 -10.28 -25.78
C ILE A 125 -6.40 -8.82 -25.56
N GLY A 126 -5.55 -8.02 -24.92
CA GLY A 126 -5.84 -6.63 -24.60
C GLY A 126 -5.94 -5.75 -25.84
N ARG A 127 -7.12 -5.16 -26.04
CA ARG A 127 -7.40 -4.24 -27.16
C ARG A 127 -7.78 -2.86 -26.65
N ASN A 128 -8.57 -2.81 -25.58
CA ASN A 128 -9.10 -1.57 -25.05
C ASN A 128 -8.22 -1.04 -23.91
N LYS A 129 -7.58 0.10 -24.13
CA LYS A 129 -6.72 0.74 -23.12
C LYS A 129 -7.56 1.25 -21.94
N LEU A 130 -7.09 0.98 -20.73
CA LEU A 130 -7.77 1.38 -19.49
C LEU A 130 -7.55 2.87 -19.20
N ILE A 131 -6.29 3.29 -19.14
CA ILE A 131 -5.92 4.67 -18.79
C ILE A 131 -4.68 5.13 -19.58
N PRO A 132 -4.84 5.44 -20.90
CA PRO A 132 -3.71 5.69 -21.80
C PRO A 132 -2.75 6.80 -21.35
N TRP A 133 -3.27 7.85 -20.72
CA TRP A 133 -2.48 9.01 -20.31
C TRP A 133 -1.64 8.77 -19.05
N LEU A 134 -2.02 7.79 -18.21
CA LEU A 134 -1.32 7.48 -16.96
C LEU A 134 -0.47 6.21 -17.06
N SER A 135 -1.07 5.14 -17.58
CA SER A 135 -0.46 3.83 -17.76
C SER A 135 -0.86 3.23 -19.11
N PRO A 136 -0.11 3.53 -20.19
CA PRO A 136 -0.42 3.06 -21.55
C PRO A 136 -0.42 1.52 -21.70
N GLY A 137 0.22 0.81 -20.76
CA GLY A 137 0.29 -0.65 -20.76
C GLY A 137 -1.00 -1.32 -20.28
N LYS A 138 -1.83 -0.65 -19.47
CA LYS A 138 -3.03 -1.27 -18.88
C LYS A 138 -4.21 -1.29 -19.85
N THR A 139 -4.90 -2.42 -19.88
CA THR A 139 -6.09 -2.67 -20.71
C THR A 139 -7.27 -3.14 -19.85
N TRP A 140 -8.49 -2.97 -20.34
CA TRP A 140 -9.69 -3.46 -19.67
C TRP A 140 -9.74 -4.99 -19.63
N GLU A 141 -9.28 -5.66 -20.68
CA GLU A 141 -9.17 -7.12 -20.72
C GLU A 141 -8.05 -7.63 -19.77
N GLY A 142 -6.98 -6.84 -19.64
CA GLY A 142 -5.96 -7.01 -18.60
C GLY A 142 -6.60 -6.99 -17.21
N LEU A 143 -7.30 -5.91 -16.87
CA LEU A 143 -7.97 -5.78 -15.58
C LEU A 143 -8.92 -6.94 -15.31
N ALA A 144 -9.80 -7.29 -16.25
CA ALA A 144 -10.74 -8.40 -16.09
C ALA A 144 -10.02 -9.73 -15.86
N GLY A 145 -8.98 -10.04 -16.63
CA GLY A 145 -8.18 -11.24 -16.46
C GLY A 145 -7.46 -11.29 -15.11
N GLY A 146 -6.85 -10.18 -14.69
CA GLY A 146 -6.23 -10.05 -13.37
C GLY A 146 -7.21 -10.28 -12.23
N LEU A 147 -8.41 -9.70 -12.29
CA LEU A 147 -9.45 -9.90 -11.29
C LEU A 147 -9.91 -11.36 -11.22
N ILE A 148 -10.07 -12.03 -12.37
CA ILE A 148 -10.41 -13.46 -12.42
C ILE A 148 -9.30 -14.30 -11.79
N THR A 149 -8.03 -14.08 -12.19
CA THR A 149 -6.89 -14.81 -11.62
C THR A 149 -6.77 -14.59 -10.12
N SER A 150 -6.96 -13.36 -9.66
CA SER A 150 -6.96 -13.02 -8.23
C SER A 150 -8.12 -13.66 -7.47
N GLY A 151 -9.32 -13.70 -8.07
CA GLY A 151 -10.48 -14.40 -7.50
C GLY A 151 -10.25 -15.90 -7.39
N VAL A 152 -9.67 -16.53 -8.41
CA VAL A 152 -9.28 -17.96 -8.35
C VAL A 152 -8.23 -18.20 -7.27
N ALA A 153 -7.21 -17.35 -7.17
CA ALA A 153 -6.20 -17.42 -6.10
C ALA A 153 -6.84 -17.26 -4.71
N GLY A 154 -7.80 -16.35 -4.59
CA GLY A 154 -8.64 -16.16 -3.41
C GLY A 154 -9.38 -17.44 -3.01
N ALA A 155 -10.10 -18.04 -3.95
CA ALA A 155 -10.87 -19.27 -3.75
C ALA A 155 -9.99 -20.46 -3.35
N VAL A 156 -8.92 -20.70 -4.10
CA VAL A 156 -7.99 -21.81 -3.89
C VAL A 156 -7.25 -21.64 -2.57
N GLY A 157 -6.79 -20.43 -2.25
CA GLY A 157 -6.12 -20.15 -0.98
C GLY A 157 -7.03 -20.33 0.22
N ALA A 158 -8.28 -19.86 0.15
CA ALA A 158 -9.26 -20.08 1.23
C ALA A 158 -9.56 -21.57 1.44
N TRP A 159 -9.73 -22.34 0.36
CA TRP A 159 -9.89 -23.79 0.43
C TRP A 159 -8.67 -24.48 1.07
N TRP A 160 -7.46 -24.10 0.66
CA TRP A 160 -6.22 -24.69 1.17
C TRP A 160 -5.98 -24.36 2.65
N LEU A 161 -6.23 -23.11 3.06
CA LEU A 161 -6.13 -22.68 4.46
C LEU A 161 -7.12 -23.46 5.32
N SER A 162 -8.38 -23.55 4.91
CA SER A 162 -9.42 -24.30 5.62
C SER A 162 -9.06 -25.79 5.72
N SER A 163 -8.59 -26.40 4.63
CA SER A 163 -8.15 -27.81 4.60
C SER A 163 -6.93 -28.08 5.48
N SER A 164 -6.12 -27.06 5.74
CA SER A 164 -4.94 -27.12 6.62
C SER A 164 -5.26 -26.79 8.09
N GLY A 165 -6.55 -26.67 8.44
CA GLY A 165 -6.99 -26.34 9.80
C GLY A 165 -6.78 -24.87 10.20
N ILE A 166 -6.51 -23.98 9.24
CA ILE A 166 -6.40 -22.54 9.47
C ILE A 166 -7.76 -21.89 9.22
N ALA A 167 -8.22 -21.06 10.15
CA ALA A 167 -9.45 -20.28 10.00
C ALA A 167 -9.40 -19.45 8.71
N ALA A 168 -10.40 -19.64 7.86
CA ALA A 168 -10.46 -19.08 6.52
C ALA A 168 -11.92 -18.87 6.11
N PRO A 169 -12.21 -17.92 5.19
CA PRO A 169 -13.57 -17.76 4.67
C PRO A 169 -13.99 -18.97 3.85
N THR A 170 -15.28 -19.04 3.50
CA THR A 170 -15.76 -20.01 2.51
C THR A 170 -15.05 -19.82 1.17
N VAL A 171 -15.03 -20.83 0.30
CA VAL A 171 -14.40 -20.73 -1.03
C VAL A 171 -14.92 -19.53 -1.82
N LEU A 172 -16.24 -19.28 -1.77
CA LEU A 172 -16.86 -18.12 -2.42
C LEU A 172 -16.45 -16.80 -1.75
N GLY A 173 -16.38 -16.77 -0.41
CA GLY A 173 -15.87 -15.61 0.33
C GLY A 173 -14.41 -15.30 0.00
N GLY A 174 -13.57 -16.34 -0.08
CA GLY A 174 -12.18 -16.24 -0.52
C GLY A 174 -12.07 -15.70 -1.94
N ALA A 175 -12.93 -16.14 -2.86
CA ALA A 175 -12.98 -15.61 -4.22
C ALA A 175 -13.33 -14.12 -4.25
N ALA A 176 -14.35 -13.71 -3.50
CA ALA A 176 -14.77 -12.32 -3.40
C ALA A 176 -13.65 -11.44 -2.80
N MET A 177 -12.98 -11.91 -1.75
CA MET A 177 -11.81 -11.25 -1.16
C MET A 177 -10.65 -11.17 -2.14
N GLY A 178 -10.38 -12.23 -2.91
CA GLY A 178 -9.38 -12.24 -3.97
C GLY A 178 -9.63 -11.17 -5.02
N VAL A 179 -10.87 -11.04 -5.51
CA VAL A 179 -11.27 -9.97 -6.44
C VAL A 179 -11.09 -8.58 -5.81
N LEU A 180 -11.50 -8.40 -4.56
CA LEU A 180 -11.35 -7.15 -3.83
C LEU A 180 -9.88 -6.74 -3.68
N PHE A 181 -9.03 -7.67 -3.23
CA PHE A 181 -7.60 -7.42 -3.03
C PHE A 181 -6.88 -7.17 -4.34
N GLY A 182 -7.17 -7.94 -5.39
CA GLY A 182 -6.60 -7.74 -6.72
C GLY A 182 -6.99 -6.38 -7.31
N GLY A 183 -8.27 -6.01 -7.22
CA GLY A 183 -8.78 -4.74 -7.70
C GLY A 183 -8.15 -3.55 -6.97
N LEU A 184 -8.08 -3.60 -5.65
CA LEU A 184 -7.40 -2.57 -4.85
C LEU A 184 -5.91 -2.53 -5.12
N GLY A 185 -5.28 -3.67 -5.38
CA GLY A 185 -3.89 -3.74 -5.84
C GLY A 185 -3.67 -2.93 -7.12
N GLN A 186 -4.58 -3.06 -8.09
CA GLN A 186 -4.51 -2.27 -9.33
C GLN A 186 -4.71 -0.77 -9.10
N VAL A 187 -5.59 -0.39 -8.17
CA VAL A 187 -5.74 1.01 -7.75
C VAL A 187 -4.48 1.52 -7.05
N GLY A 188 -3.82 0.68 -6.25
CA GLY A 188 -2.55 0.99 -5.57
C GLY A 188 -1.43 1.32 -6.55
N ASP A 189 -1.20 0.44 -7.55
CA ASP A 189 -0.22 0.68 -8.62
C ASP A 189 -0.55 1.93 -9.45
N LEU A 190 -1.83 2.16 -9.77
CA LEU A 190 -2.26 3.39 -10.46
C LEU A 190 -2.01 4.65 -9.61
N SER A 191 -2.22 4.57 -8.30
CA SER A 191 -1.99 5.68 -7.38
C SER A 191 -0.50 6.02 -7.30
N ALA A 192 0.36 5.01 -7.19
CA ALA A 192 1.81 5.21 -7.22
C ALA A 192 2.28 5.77 -8.57
N SER A 193 1.73 5.24 -9.67
CA SER A 193 1.97 5.75 -11.02
C SER A 193 1.57 7.22 -11.15
N LEU A 194 0.43 7.63 -10.58
CA LEU A 194 -0.02 9.03 -10.58
C LEU A 194 0.96 9.95 -9.85
N LEU A 195 1.41 9.56 -8.65
CA LEU A 195 2.40 10.32 -7.90
C LEU A 195 3.72 10.46 -8.68
N LYS A 196 4.15 9.41 -9.37
CA LYS A 196 5.35 9.43 -10.22
C LYS A 196 5.18 10.39 -11.40
N ARG A 197 4.06 10.31 -12.13
CA ARG A 197 3.78 11.18 -13.29
C ARG A 197 3.63 12.64 -12.91
N ASP A 198 2.95 12.94 -11.81
CA ASP A 198 2.83 14.32 -11.33
C ASP A 198 4.20 14.92 -10.99
N ALA A 199 5.12 14.11 -10.45
CA ALA A 199 6.49 14.51 -10.17
C ALA A 199 7.44 14.48 -11.39
N GLY A 200 6.96 14.13 -12.59
CA GLY A 200 7.77 14.04 -13.80
C GLY A 200 8.80 12.89 -13.79
N VAL A 201 8.65 11.91 -12.89
CA VAL A 201 9.53 10.74 -12.80
C VAL A 201 8.80 9.48 -13.26
N LYS A 202 9.55 8.51 -13.81
CA LYS A 202 8.98 7.24 -14.28
C LYS A 202 9.11 6.13 -13.23
N ASP A 203 10.30 5.97 -12.68
CA ASP A 203 10.63 4.93 -11.70
C ASP A 203 10.84 5.56 -10.33
N SER A 204 10.44 4.87 -9.26
CA SER A 204 10.55 5.40 -7.90
C SER A 204 12.01 5.42 -7.40
N GLY A 205 12.85 4.56 -7.98
CA GLY A 205 14.29 4.44 -7.71
C GLY A 205 14.97 3.41 -8.61
N SER A 206 16.24 3.11 -8.30
CA SER A 206 17.06 2.09 -8.98
C SER A 206 17.60 1.04 -8.00
N SER A 207 16.87 0.82 -6.89
CA SER A 207 17.33 0.00 -5.77
C SER A 207 17.20 -1.50 -6.02
N LEU A 208 16.34 -1.92 -6.96
CA LEU A 208 16.14 -3.32 -7.33
C LEU A 208 16.45 -3.53 -8.82
N PRO A 209 17.49 -4.31 -9.17
CA PRO A 209 17.79 -4.66 -10.55
C PRO A 209 16.57 -5.30 -11.23
N GLY A 210 16.13 -4.72 -12.34
CA GLY A 210 14.99 -5.20 -13.14
C GLY A 210 13.59 -4.80 -12.65
N PHE A 211 13.43 -4.36 -11.39
CA PHE A 211 12.13 -3.98 -10.81
C PHE A 211 11.99 -2.47 -10.51
N GLY A 212 13.06 -1.69 -10.62
CA GLY A 212 13.04 -0.26 -10.33
C GLY A 212 13.32 0.02 -8.85
N GLY A 213 12.42 0.73 -8.17
CA GLY A 213 12.52 0.99 -6.73
C GLY A 213 11.78 -0.05 -5.88
N VAL A 214 12.01 0.00 -4.57
CA VAL A 214 11.29 -0.86 -3.62
C VAL A 214 9.81 -0.50 -3.59
N LEU A 215 9.47 0.78 -3.75
CA LEU A 215 8.11 1.26 -3.83
C LEU A 215 7.34 0.64 -5.00
N ASP A 216 8.00 0.43 -6.15
CA ASP A 216 7.38 -0.22 -7.33
C ASP A 216 7.06 -1.71 -7.08
N LEU A 217 7.61 -2.32 -6.02
CA LEU A 217 7.28 -3.69 -5.62
C LEU A 217 6.09 -3.74 -4.65
N ILE A 218 5.92 -2.71 -3.83
CA ILE A 218 4.97 -2.68 -2.71
C ILE A 218 3.80 -1.72 -2.91
N ASP A 219 3.75 -0.95 -4.00
CA ASP A 219 2.67 -0.01 -4.32
C ASP A 219 1.28 -0.67 -4.36
N SER A 220 1.15 -1.84 -4.98
CA SER A 220 -0.10 -2.62 -4.96
C SER A 220 -0.49 -3.08 -3.54
N PRO A 221 0.33 -3.86 -2.79
CA PRO A 221 -0.08 -4.39 -1.49
C PRO A 221 -0.25 -3.33 -0.40
N VAL A 222 0.41 -2.17 -0.51
CA VAL A 222 0.28 -1.09 0.48
C VAL A 222 -1.14 -0.55 0.55
N LEU A 223 -1.83 -0.38 -0.59
CA LEU A 223 -3.25 0.04 -0.58
C LEU A 223 -4.20 -1.08 -0.13
N VAL A 224 -3.82 -2.33 -0.37
CA VAL A 224 -4.63 -3.51 -0.01
C VAL A 224 -4.59 -3.76 1.50
N ALA A 225 -3.47 -3.47 2.16
CA ALA A 225 -3.23 -3.85 3.55
C ALA A 225 -4.34 -3.45 4.55
N PRO A 226 -4.85 -2.20 4.58
CA PRO A 226 -5.93 -1.82 5.50
C PRO A 226 -7.22 -2.60 5.23
N VAL A 227 -7.57 -2.80 3.96
CA VAL A 227 -8.79 -3.52 3.58
C VAL A 227 -8.66 -5.00 3.88
N ALA A 228 -7.49 -5.59 3.65
CA ALA A 228 -7.21 -6.97 4.01
C ALA A 228 -7.36 -7.20 5.52
N PHE A 229 -6.84 -6.31 6.36
CA PHE A 229 -7.03 -6.37 7.80
C PHE A 229 -8.51 -6.40 8.17
N TRP A 230 -9.30 -5.40 7.76
CA TRP A 230 -10.71 -5.33 8.13
C TRP A 230 -11.56 -6.47 7.57
N ALA A 231 -11.24 -6.95 6.36
CA ALA A 231 -11.95 -8.08 5.76
C ALA A 231 -11.65 -9.41 6.48
N LEU A 232 -10.46 -9.55 7.06
CA LEU A 232 -10.03 -10.74 7.80
C LEU A 232 -10.35 -10.69 9.29
N HIS A 233 -10.49 -9.50 9.87
CA HIS A 233 -10.68 -9.30 11.32
C HIS A 233 -11.90 -10.07 11.86
N GLY A 234 -12.98 -10.16 11.06
CA GLY A 234 -14.18 -10.93 11.44
C GLY A 234 -14.02 -12.46 11.40
N LEU A 235 -12.91 -12.97 10.84
CA LEU A 235 -12.56 -14.39 10.82
C LEU A 235 -11.64 -14.81 11.96
N ALA A 236 -11.17 -13.86 12.77
CA ALA A 236 -10.29 -14.11 13.91
C ALA A 236 -11.04 -14.59 15.17
N GLY A 237 -12.32 -14.98 15.04
CA GLY A 237 -13.18 -15.45 16.12
C GLY A 237 -13.47 -16.95 16.08
#